data_AF-A0A5B8MRX8-F1
#
_entry.id   AF-A0A5B8MRX8-F1
#
_cell.length_a   1.000
_cell.length_b   1.000
_cell.length_c   1.000
_cell.angle_alpha   90.00
_cell.angle_beta   90.00
_cell.angle_gamma   90.00
#
_symmetry.space_group_name_H-M   'P 1'
#
loop_
_entity.id
_entity.type
_entity.pdbx_description
1 polymer ?
#
loop_
_entity_poly.entity_id
_entity_poly.type
_entity_poly.pdbx_seq_one_letter_code
_entity_poly.pdbx_strand_id
1 'polypeptide(L)'
;MPTTLGTKAGKWSGKVKARRHSSPRNQLGRPSSSVGAPKAAEQGGGASLGEAQVLETLQRAETSVERVKEQLENMERVDIMEAKKRTVRKVRKTAKVVAGATLAVLMGFYFDVMPPAARYAVSLALAGVIALRGYAKGSLSLSGSASALVVGFVTFSSWFTFGVVLMSFFFSSSFLTKLKQDEKEKVEKDFKKDGQRDWIQVLANGGVPTAIAFCYTAAVRHAAPQAFWVGAFLGYYSCCCGDTWSSEIGVLSPSDPILITTLRRVRRGTNGGVSVWGLLASVLGGAFIGLSFWIAAAMSPGLSASPASIWMCSLAGLFGSLVDSVLGATLQFSGVEEGTMKVSNRPGKGIVRISGLHFLNNDAVNFVSALVTALLCGIVFNKFSVV
;
A
#
# COMPACT_ATOMS: atom_id res chain seq x y z
N MET A 1 -25.38 -39.86 46.83
CA MET A 1 -24.52 -39.68 48.02
C MET A 1 -23.35 -38.78 47.62
N PRO A 2 -23.28 -37.55 48.16
CA PRO A 2 -22.22 -36.58 47.88
C PRO A 2 -21.28 -36.33 49.08
N THR A 3 -20.06 -35.86 48.80
CA THR A 3 -19.14 -35.15 49.72
C THR A 3 -18.17 -34.32 48.85
N THR A 4 -18.39 -33.01 48.61
CA THR A 4 -18.06 -31.79 49.38
C THR A 4 -16.58 -31.52 49.68
N LEU A 5 -16.12 -30.33 49.24
CA LEU A 5 -15.11 -29.37 49.79
C LEU A 5 -14.30 -28.81 48.60
N GLY A 6 -14.07 -27.50 48.40
CA GLY A 6 -14.36 -26.29 49.15
C GLY A 6 -13.65 -25.12 48.42
N THR A 7 -14.34 -23.99 48.30
CA THR A 7 -13.96 -22.74 47.63
C THR A 7 -12.77 -22.01 48.26
N LYS A 8 -11.91 -21.36 47.45
CA LYS A 8 -11.24 -20.09 47.82
C LYS A 8 -11.02 -19.18 46.61
N ALA A 9 -11.52 -17.95 46.76
CA ALA A 9 -11.45 -16.84 45.82
C ALA A 9 -10.08 -16.13 45.87
N GLY A 10 -9.56 -15.76 44.70
CA GLY A 10 -8.39 -14.88 44.55
C GLY A 10 -8.76 -13.66 43.71
N LYS A 11 -8.95 -12.50 44.38
CA LYS A 11 -9.01 -11.18 43.74
C LYS A 11 -7.60 -10.70 43.45
N TRP A 12 -7.31 -10.33 42.19
CA TRP A 12 -6.13 -9.55 41.84
C TRP A 12 -6.54 -8.38 40.94
N SER A 13 -6.38 -7.16 41.45
CA SER A 13 -6.69 -5.91 40.76
C SER A 13 -5.48 -5.42 39.96
N GLY A 14 -5.59 -5.32 38.65
CA GLY A 14 -4.62 -4.66 37.79
C GLY A 14 -5.01 -3.20 37.52
N LYS A 15 -4.30 -2.26 38.15
CA LYS A 15 -4.48 -0.81 37.96
C LYS A 15 -3.93 -0.34 36.60
N VAL A 16 -4.76 0.46 35.91
CA VAL A 16 -4.47 1.26 34.73
C VAL A 16 -3.42 2.33 35.07
N LYS A 17 -2.34 2.42 34.26
CA LYS A 17 -1.22 3.36 34.47
C LYS A 17 -1.32 4.51 33.45
N ALA A 18 -1.89 5.64 33.87
CA ALA A 18 -1.88 6.89 33.12
C ALA A 18 -0.55 7.63 33.36
N ARG A 19 0.18 7.95 32.28
CA ARG A 19 1.40 8.80 32.31
C ARG A 19 0.99 10.27 32.26
N ARG A 20 1.20 11.01 33.35
CA ARG A 20 1.37 12.48 33.34
C ARG A 20 2.88 12.77 33.42
N HIS A 21 3.40 13.59 32.51
CA HIS A 21 4.75 14.15 32.59
C HIS A 21 4.68 15.53 33.25
N SER A 22 5.13 15.60 34.49
CA SER A 22 5.50 16.83 35.20
C SER A 22 7.02 16.81 35.39
N SER A 23 7.72 17.79 34.84
CA SER A 23 9.18 17.93 34.93
C SER A 23 9.58 18.62 36.24
N PRO A 24 10.60 18.14 36.97
CA PRO A 24 11.09 18.76 38.20
C PRO A 24 12.21 19.79 37.98
N ARG A 25 12.21 20.80 38.85
CA ARG A 25 13.30 21.76 39.12
C ARG A 25 14.58 21.05 39.61
N ASN A 26 15.74 21.57 39.21
CA ASN A 26 16.98 21.63 40.00
C ASN A 26 17.84 22.78 39.44
N GLN A 27 18.13 23.84 40.22
CA GLN A 27 19.26 24.00 41.16
C GLN A 27 20.60 24.30 40.48
N LEU A 28 21.01 25.57 40.53
CA LEU A 28 22.38 26.12 40.59
C LEU A 28 22.17 27.53 41.19
N GLY A 29 22.83 28.07 42.20
CA GLY A 29 23.96 27.74 43.06
C GLY A 29 24.29 29.09 43.75
N ARG A 30 24.45 29.12 45.08
CA ARG A 30 24.72 30.34 45.86
C ARG A 30 26.09 30.98 45.48
N PRO A 31 26.33 32.23 45.90
CA PRO A 31 27.19 32.35 47.08
C PRO A 31 26.64 33.28 48.16
N SER A 32 26.96 32.90 49.39
CA SER A 32 26.79 33.63 50.64
C SER A 32 27.92 34.62 50.86
N SER A 33 27.61 35.82 51.37
CA SER A 33 28.44 36.47 52.39
C SER A 33 27.62 37.51 53.15
N SER A 34 27.61 37.29 54.46
CA SER A 34 27.12 38.12 55.56
C SER A 34 27.66 39.55 55.58
N VAL A 35 26.97 40.41 56.35
CA VAL A 35 27.42 41.51 57.24
C VAL A 35 26.35 42.61 57.09
N GLY A 36 25.44 42.85 58.04
CA GLY A 36 25.68 43.34 59.41
C GLY A 36 24.91 44.67 59.53
N ALA A 37 23.87 44.73 60.38
CA ALA A 37 23.32 46.03 60.81
C ALA A 37 24.27 46.65 61.84
N PRO A 38 24.48 47.97 61.86
CA PRO A 38 23.69 48.78 62.80
C PRO A 38 23.42 50.26 62.42
N LYS A 39 22.32 50.78 62.99
CA LYS A 39 22.01 52.13 63.52
C LYS A 39 22.58 53.42 62.89
N ALA A 40 21.64 54.29 62.51
CA ALA A 40 21.50 55.74 62.74
C ALA A 40 22.74 56.65 62.79
N ALA A 41 22.82 57.60 61.85
CA ALA A 41 23.09 59.03 62.10
C ALA A 41 22.98 59.85 60.79
N GLU A 42 22.10 60.85 60.83
CA GLU A 42 22.18 62.21 60.27
C GLU A 42 22.92 62.59 58.96
N GLN A 43 22.15 63.35 58.15
CA GLN A 43 22.50 64.61 57.46
C GLN A 43 23.24 64.60 56.10
N GLY A 44 22.51 65.06 55.07
CA GLY A 44 22.98 66.09 54.11
C GLY A 44 23.57 65.62 52.77
N GLY A 45 22.77 65.63 51.70
CA GLY A 45 23.28 65.59 50.31
C GLY A 45 22.53 64.68 49.32
N GLY A 46 21.20 64.80 49.19
CA GLY A 46 20.36 63.83 48.44
C GLY A 46 19.97 64.17 47.00
N ALA A 47 20.38 65.31 46.42
CA ALA A 47 19.79 65.77 45.16
C ALA A 47 20.51 65.28 43.87
N SER A 48 21.85 65.21 43.83
CA SER A 48 22.58 64.92 42.58
C SER A 48 22.80 63.43 42.26
N LEU A 49 22.82 62.57 43.28
CA LEU A 49 22.98 61.11 43.10
C LEU A 49 21.68 60.42 42.66
N GLY A 50 20.53 60.94 43.11
CA GLY A 50 19.21 60.42 42.74
C GLY A 50 18.87 60.68 41.27
N GLU A 51 19.16 61.88 40.75
CA GLU A 51 18.89 62.21 39.34
C GLU A 51 19.73 61.38 38.37
N ALA A 52 21.02 61.16 38.67
CA ALA A 52 21.90 60.33 37.84
C ALA A 52 21.44 58.86 37.81
N GLN A 53 21.02 58.30 38.95
CA GLN A 53 20.46 56.94 39.01
C GLN A 53 19.12 56.83 38.29
N VAL A 54 18.28 57.86 38.35
CA VAL A 54 17.01 57.90 37.62
C VAL A 54 17.25 57.97 36.12
N LEU A 55 18.19 58.80 35.65
CA LEU A 55 18.59 58.90 34.24
C LEU A 55 19.18 57.59 33.71
N GLU A 56 20.05 56.93 34.47
CA GLU A 56 20.60 55.63 34.08
C GLU A 56 19.52 54.54 34.00
N THR A 57 18.55 54.58 34.92
CA THR A 57 17.41 53.65 34.92
C THR A 57 16.49 53.90 33.72
N LEU A 58 16.26 55.16 33.34
CA LEU A 58 15.48 55.54 32.16
C LEU A 58 16.18 55.11 30.86
N GLN A 59 17.50 55.33 30.75
CA GLN A 59 18.28 54.86 29.59
C GLN A 59 18.29 53.33 29.46
N ARG A 60 18.38 52.61 30.59
CA ARG A 60 18.25 51.14 30.62
C ARG A 60 16.84 50.69 30.21
N ALA A 61 15.80 51.46 30.55
CA ALA A 61 14.43 51.17 30.12
C ALA A 61 14.26 51.38 28.61
N GLU A 62 14.74 52.49 28.05
CA GLU A 62 14.66 52.78 26.60
C GLU A 62 15.41 51.73 25.77
N THR A 63 16.63 51.38 26.15
CA THR A 63 17.41 50.32 25.48
C THR A 63 16.79 48.93 25.62
N SER A 64 15.96 48.70 26.64
CA SER A 64 15.19 47.46 26.77
C SER A 64 13.97 47.45 25.84
N VAL A 65 13.30 48.59 25.67
CA VAL A 65 12.17 48.74 24.74
C VAL A 65 12.64 48.55 23.29
N GLU A 66 13.76 49.15 22.89
CA GLU A 66 14.29 48.98 21.53
C GLU A 66 14.71 47.53 21.25
N ARG A 67 15.30 46.84 22.23
CA ARG A 67 15.59 45.39 22.10
C ARG A 67 14.32 44.56 21.90
N VAL A 68 13.24 44.89 22.61
CA VAL A 68 11.96 44.18 22.44
C VAL A 68 11.34 44.48 21.07
N LYS A 69 11.41 45.72 20.57
CA LYS A 69 10.94 46.07 19.21
C LYS A 69 11.70 45.29 18.14
N GLU A 70 13.04 45.24 18.24
CA GLU A 70 13.88 44.50 17.30
C GLU A 70 13.60 42.99 17.36
N GLN A 71 13.37 42.44 18.56
CA GLN A 71 12.93 41.05 18.72
C GLN A 71 11.56 40.81 18.08
N LEU A 72 10.61 41.74 18.23
CA LEU A 72 9.27 41.64 17.64
C LEU A 72 9.34 41.65 16.11
N GLU A 73 10.10 42.58 15.51
CA GLU A 73 10.29 42.67 14.06
C GLU A 73 10.99 41.42 13.49
N ASN A 74 11.98 40.89 14.20
CA ASN A 74 12.68 39.67 13.78
C ASN A 74 11.77 38.43 13.85
N MET A 75 10.92 38.31 14.88
CA MET A 75 9.92 37.24 14.94
C MET A 75 8.93 37.31 13.78
N GLU A 76 8.39 38.50 13.47
CA GLU A 76 7.44 38.69 12.37
C GLU A 76 8.08 38.32 11.01
N ARG A 77 9.34 38.71 10.77
CA ARG A 77 10.09 38.31 9.56
C ARG A 77 10.32 36.81 9.46
N VAL A 78 10.63 36.13 10.57
CA VAL A 78 10.83 34.67 10.60
C VAL A 78 9.52 33.93 10.32
N ASP A 79 8.42 34.34 10.94
CA ASP A 79 7.10 33.74 10.73
C ASP A 79 6.60 33.92 9.29
N ILE A 80 6.78 35.12 8.71
CA ILE A 80 6.49 35.40 7.30
C ILE A 80 7.37 34.54 6.38
N MET A 81 8.67 34.39 6.70
CA MET A 81 9.60 33.58 5.90
C MET A 81 9.25 32.09 5.95
N GLU A 82 8.87 31.55 7.11
CA GLU A 82 8.39 30.17 7.25
C GLU A 82 7.08 29.95 6.50
N ALA A 83 6.12 30.87 6.64
CA ALA A 83 4.85 30.82 5.91
C ALA A 83 5.09 30.83 4.39
N LYS A 84 5.96 31.71 3.89
CA LYS A 84 6.37 31.77 2.48
C LYS A 84 7.02 30.47 2.01
N LYS A 85 7.95 29.89 2.79
CA LYS A 85 8.59 28.59 2.49
C LYS A 85 7.55 27.46 2.42
N ARG A 86 6.60 27.41 3.36
CA ARG A 86 5.49 26.43 3.36
C ARG A 86 4.61 26.58 2.12
N THR A 87 4.24 27.80 1.77
CA THR A 87 3.43 28.10 0.57
C THR A 87 4.18 27.72 -0.71
N VAL A 88 5.45 28.11 -0.86
CA VAL A 88 6.28 27.73 -2.03
C VAL A 88 6.42 26.20 -2.14
N ARG A 89 6.60 25.48 -1.02
CA ARG A 89 6.64 24.00 -1.02
C ARG A 89 5.31 23.40 -1.49
N LYS A 90 4.17 23.93 -1.01
CA LYS A 90 2.83 23.51 -1.46
C LYS A 90 2.64 23.78 -2.95
N VAL A 91 2.91 25.00 -3.41
CA VAL A 91 2.80 25.39 -4.84
C VAL A 91 3.69 24.51 -5.71
N ARG A 92 4.95 24.27 -5.33
CA ARG A 92 5.87 23.39 -6.07
C ARG A 92 5.37 21.94 -6.12
N LYS A 93 4.77 21.44 -5.03
CA LYS A 93 4.16 20.10 -5.00
C LYS A 93 2.96 20.04 -5.95
N THR A 94 2.06 21.02 -5.89
CA THR A 94 0.90 21.12 -6.78
C THR A 94 1.33 21.23 -8.25
N ALA A 95 2.29 22.10 -8.56
CA ALA A 95 2.80 22.27 -9.92
C ALA A 95 3.41 20.98 -10.48
N LYS A 96 4.17 20.22 -9.67
CA LYS A 96 4.69 18.91 -10.07
C LYS A 96 3.58 17.89 -10.34
N VAL A 97 2.52 17.89 -9.52
CA VAL A 97 1.36 17.00 -9.70
C VAL A 97 0.63 17.35 -11.00
N VAL A 98 0.35 18.63 -11.23
CA VAL A 98 -0.29 19.11 -12.46
C VAL A 98 0.55 18.79 -13.68
N ALA A 99 1.86 19.11 -13.67
CA ALA A 99 2.75 18.81 -14.78
C ALA A 99 2.84 17.30 -15.07
N GLY A 100 2.87 16.47 -14.02
CA GLY A 100 2.85 15.02 -14.17
C GLY A 100 1.54 14.51 -14.78
N ALA A 101 0.39 15.03 -14.34
CA ALA A 101 -0.92 14.69 -14.89
C ALA A 101 -1.04 15.12 -16.36
N THR A 102 -0.63 16.34 -16.69
CA THR A 102 -0.61 16.82 -18.08
C THR A 102 0.28 15.94 -18.95
N LEU A 103 1.49 15.62 -18.51
CA LEU A 103 2.40 14.74 -19.26
C LEU A 103 1.79 13.36 -19.47
N ALA A 104 1.10 12.81 -18.47
CA ALA A 104 0.47 11.51 -18.57
C ALA A 104 -0.69 11.53 -19.58
N VAL A 105 -1.51 12.60 -19.60
CA VAL A 105 -2.60 12.79 -20.58
C VAL A 105 -2.01 12.88 -21.99
N LEU A 106 -0.98 13.70 -22.17
CA LEU A 106 -0.30 13.82 -23.47
C LEU A 106 0.30 12.48 -23.89
N MET A 107 0.95 11.75 -22.99
CA MET A 107 1.47 10.41 -23.28
C MET A 107 0.37 9.44 -23.72
N GLY A 108 -0.76 9.38 -23.00
CA GLY A 108 -1.89 8.53 -23.38
C GLY A 108 -2.45 8.89 -24.75
N PHE A 109 -2.66 10.19 -25.01
CA PHE A 109 -3.16 10.68 -26.28
C PHE A 109 -2.19 10.37 -27.43
N TYR A 110 -0.92 10.74 -27.30
CA TYR A 110 0.07 10.57 -28.35
C TYR A 110 0.41 9.10 -28.60
N PHE A 111 0.48 8.27 -27.56
CA PHE A 111 0.88 6.86 -27.69
C PHE A 111 -0.07 6.06 -28.60
N ASP A 112 -1.38 6.34 -28.51
CA ASP A 112 -2.39 5.67 -29.32
C ASP A 112 -2.52 6.19 -30.76
N VAL A 113 -2.00 7.38 -31.05
CA VAL A 113 -1.95 7.93 -32.42
C VAL A 113 -0.57 7.79 -33.08
N MET A 114 0.45 7.35 -32.34
CA MET A 114 1.79 7.08 -32.89
C MET A 114 1.75 6.03 -34.01
N PRO A 115 2.61 6.17 -35.05
CA PRO A 115 2.83 5.13 -36.03
C PRO A 115 3.24 3.80 -35.36
N PRO A 116 2.85 2.62 -35.91
CA PRO A 116 3.11 1.33 -35.28
C PRO A 116 4.57 1.09 -34.88
N ALA A 117 5.52 1.46 -35.75
CA ALA A 117 6.95 1.29 -35.47
C ALA A 117 7.42 2.10 -34.24
N ALA A 118 6.95 3.35 -34.11
CA ALA A 118 7.27 4.19 -32.96
C ALA A 118 6.64 3.63 -31.67
N ARG A 119 5.38 3.18 -31.74
CA ARG A 119 4.71 2.53 -30.61
C ARG A 119 5.47 1.30 -30.13
N TYR A 120 5.85 0.40 -31.03
CA TYR A 120 6.61 -0.79 -30.69
C TYR A 120 7.97 -0.47 -30.08
N ALA A 121 8.70 0.52 -30.61
CA ALA A 121 9.97 0.96 -30.05
C ALA A 121 9.81 1.48 -28.61
N VAL A 122 8.80 2.33 -28.35
CA VAL A 122 8.51 2.85 -27.01
C VAL A 122 8.08 1.72 -26.06
N SER A 123 7.21 0.80 -26.51
CA SER A 123 6.78 -0.36 -25.73
C SER A 123 7.95 -1.26 -25.34
N LEU A 124 8.86 -1.52 -26.27
CA LEU A 124 10.03 -2.36 -26.02
C LEU A 124 10.99 -1.69 -25.03
N ALA A 125 11.25 -0.39 -25.20
CA ALA A 125 12.06 0.38 -24.27
C ALA A 125 11.46 0.40 -22.86
N LEU A 126 10.15 0.64 -22.75
CA LEU A 126 9.44 0.66 -21.47
C LEU A 126 9.47 -0.72 -20.78
N ALA A 127 9.14 -1.78 -21.52
CA ALA A 127 9.20 -3.15 -21.03
C ALA A 127 10.61 -3.55 -20.60
N GLY A 128 11.64 -3.18 -21.38
CA GLY A 128 13.04 -3.38 -21.05
C GLY A 128 13.44 -2.69 -19.75
N VAL A 129 13.12 -1.40 -19.60
CA VAL A 129 13.42 -0.65 -18.37
C VAL A 129 12.72 -1.26 -17.16
N ILE A 130 11.46 -1.68 -17.29
CA ILE A 130 10.70 -2.28 -16.19
C ILE A 130 11.26 -3.66 -15.83
N ALA A 131 11.55 -4.52 -16.81
CA ALA A 131 12.15 -5.83 -16.58
C ALA A 131 13.52 -5.71 -15.88
N LEU A 132 14.40 -4.84 -16.39
CA LEU A 132 15.71 -4.58 -15.80
C LEU A 132 15.62 -4.03 -14.38
N ARG A 133 14.69 -3.08 -14.13
CA ARG A 133 14.45 -2.56 -12.78
C ARG A 133 13.82 -3.60 -11.86
N GLY A 134 12.94 -4.44 -12.38
CA GLY A 134 12.32 -5.56 -11.66
C GLY A 134 13.39 -6.53 -11.17
N TYR A 135 14.33 -6.90 -12.04
CA TYR A 135 15.50 -7.71 -11.70
C TYR A 135 16.39 -7.03 -10.66
N ALA A 136 16.82 -5.79 -10.94
CA ALA A 136 17.75 -5.06 -10.07
C ALA A 136 17.19 -4.80 -8.67
N LYS A 137 15.87 -4.67 -8.52
CA LYS A 137 15.19 -4.51 -7.23
C LYS A 137 14.82 -5.85 -6.57
N GLY A 138 15.19 -7.00 -7.16
CA GLY A 138 14.82 -8.32 -6.64
C GLY A 138 13.30 -8.56 -6.61
N SER A 139 12.54 -7.94 -7.51
CA SER A 139 11.09 -8.22 -7.65
C SER A 139 10.83 -9.33 -8.68
N LEU A 140 11.77 -9.52 -9.60
CA LEU A 140 11.76 -10.56 -10.63
C LEU A 140 13.10 -11.31 -10.58
N SER A 141 13.05 -12.61 -10.82
CA SER A 141 14.26 -13.38 -11.14
C SER A 141 14.72 -13.10 -12.58
N LEU A 142 15.83 -13.67 -13.01
CA LEU A 142 16.31 -13.51 -14.39
C LEU A 142 15.28 -14.03 -15.41
N SER A 143 14.72 -15.22 -15.17
CA SER A 143 13.68 -15.82 -16.02
C SER A 143 12.35 -15.04 -15.91
N GLY A 144 12.00 -14.55 -14.72
CA GLY A 144 10.88 -13.63 -14.52
C GLY A 144 11.04 -12.32 -15.29
N SER A 145 12.26 -11.82 -15.43
CA SER A 145 12.53 -10.57 -16.16
C SER A 145 12.43 -10.75 -17.67
N ALA A 146 12.92 -11.88 -18.19
CA ALA A 146 12.77 -12.23 -19.60
C ALA A 146 11.28 -12.40 -20.00
N SER A 147 10.50 -13.12 -19.19
CA SER A 147 9.05 -13.24 -19.41
C SER A 147 8.31 -11.91 -19.23
N ALA A 148 8.69 -11.09 -18.26
CA ALA A 148 8.11 -9.75 -18.07
C ALA A 148 8.40 -8.80 -19.24
N LEU A 149 9.55 -8.95 -19.91
CA LEU A 149 9.85 -8.20 -21.14
C LEU A 149 8.83 -8.53 -22.23
N VAL A 150 8.52 -9.81 -22.45
CA VAL A 150 7.54 -10.26 -23.46
C VAL A 150 6.12 -9.80 -23.09
N VAL A 151 5.69 -10.10 -21.86
CA VAL A 151 4.36 -9.69 -21.32
C VAL A 151 4.19 -8.17 -21.42
N GLY A 152 5.20 -7.43 -20.96
CA GLY A 152 5.21 -5.97 -21.00
C GLY A 152 5.18 -5.44 -22.43
N PHE A 153 6.05 -5.93 -23.31
CA PHE A 153 6.11 -5.47 -24.69
C PHE A 153 4.77 -5.64 -25.42
N VAL A 154 4.18 -6.84 -25.36
CA VAL A 154 2.91 -7.12 -26.03
C VAL A 154 1.76 -6.33 -25.42
N THR A 155 1.69 -6.22 -24.09
CA THR A 155 0.62 -5.46 -23.43
C THR A 155 0.73 -3.96 -23.68
N PHE A 156 1.94 -3.38 -23.56
CA PHE A 156 2.18 -1.95 -23.83
C PHE A 156 1.94 -1.60 -25.28
N SER A 157 2.34 -2.46 -26.22
CA SER A 157 2.13 -2.20 -27.64
C SER A 157 0.69 -2.34 -28.08
N SER A 158 -0.10 -3.11 -27.33
CA SER A 158 -1.51 -3.31 -27.61
C SER A 158 -2.32 -2.07 -27.31
N TRP A 159 -2.17 -1.50 -26.11
CA TRP A 159 -2.88 -0.29 -25.73
C TRP A 159 -2.28 0.39 -24.49
N PHE A 160 -2.23 1.73 -24.49
CA PHE A 160 -1.83 2.52 -23.32
C PHE A 160 -2.57 2.10 -22.05
N THR A 161 -3.91 1.99 -22.15
CA THR A 161 -4.78 1.64 -21.02
C THR A 161 -4.48 0.26 -20.44
N PHE A 162 -4.22 -0.75 -21.29
CA PHE A 162 -3.80 -2.08 -20.84
C PHE A 162 -2.44 -2.04 -20.16
N GLY A 163 -1.53 -1.23 -20.69
CA GLY A 163 -0.24 -0.96 -20.06
C GLY A 163 -0.36 -0.41 -18.65
N VAL A 164 -1.22 0.61 -18.44
CA VAL A 164 -1.44 1.20 -17.11
C VAL A 164 -1.99 0.16 -16.14
N VAL A 165 -2.97 -0.64 -16.54
CA VAL A 165 -3.55 -1.69 -15.69
C VAL A 165 -2.52 -2.75 -15.29
N LEU A 166 -1.72 -3.25 -16.25
CA LEU A 166 -0.62 -4.18 -15.96
C LEU A 166 0.35 -3.58 -14.92
N MET A 167 0.71 -2.30 -15.08
CA MET A 167 1.62 -1.64 -14.15
C MET A 167 1.01 -1.39 -12.77
N SER A 168 -0.28 -1.05 -12.71
CA SER A 168 -1.01 -0.93 -11.46
C SER A 168 -0.97 -2.25 -10.69
N PHE A 169 -1.31 -3.38 -11.33
CA PHE A 169 -1.18 -4.70 -10.71
C PHE A 169 0.26 -4.98 -10.28
N PHE A 170 1.22 -4.89 -11.20
CA PHE A 170 2.61 -5.26 -10.92
C PHE A 170 3.21 -4.46 -9.76
N PHE A 171 3.07 -3.14 -9.77
CA PHE A 171 3.67 -2.30 -8.73
C PHE A 171 2.97 -2.45 -7.37
N SER A 172 1.64 -2.45 -7.34
CA SER A 172 0.89 -2.59 -6.08
C SER A 172 1.14 -3.95 -5.42
N SER A 173 1.05 -5.04 -6.19
CA SER A 173 1.30 -6.39 -5.72
C SER A 173 2.76 -6.58 -5.32
N SER A 174 3.73 -6.03 -6.07
CA SER A 174 5.16 -6.09 -5.67
C SER A 174 5.43 -5.34 -4.37
N PHE A 175 4.78 -4.18 -4.18
CA PHE A 175 4.92 -3.39 -2.97
C PHE A 175 4.35 -4.13 -1.75
N LEU A 176 3.14 -4.68 -1.86
CA LEU A 176 2.50 -5.41 -0.75
C LEU A 176 3.26 -6.69 -0.40
N THR A 177 3.66 -7.50 -1.39
CA THR A 177 4.45 -8.71 -1.14
C THR A 177 5.74 -8.38 -0.38
N LYS A 178 6.47 -7.33 -0.78
CA LYS A 178 7.71 -6.92 -0.08
C LYS A 178 7.46 -6.40 1.34
N LEU A 179 6.37 -5.67 1.54
CA LEU A 179 6.03 -5.11 2.86
C LEU A 179 5.65 -6.21 3.87
N LYS A 180 5.29 -7.41 3.41
CA LYS A 180 4.68 -8.47 4.24
C LYS A 180 5.45 -9.78 4.31
N GLN A 181 6.66 -9.81 3.76
CA GLN A 181 7.52 -11.00 3.79
C GLN A 181 7.79 -11.49 5.22
N ASP A 182 8.12 -10.57 6.13
CA ASP A 182 8.46 -10.91 7.53
C ASP A 182 7.30 -11.55 8.29
N GLU A 183 6.06 -11.14 7.99
CA GLU A 183 4.87 -11.69 8.64
C GLU A 183 4.51 -13.06 8.06
N LYS A 184 4.67 -13.25 6.75
CA LYS A 184 4.45 -14.57 6.11
C LYS A 184 5.48 -15.59 6.56
N GLU A 185 6.76 -15.22 6.72
CA GLU A 185 7.81 -16.12 7.22
C GLU A 185 7.50 -16.70 8.62
N LYS A 186 6.82 -15.93 9.48
CA LYS A 186 6.44 -16.39 10.83
C LYS A 186 5.35 -17.47 10.80
N VAL A 187 4.51 -17.47 9.77
CA VAL A 187 3.29 -18.27 9.70
C VAL A 187 3.43 -19.46 8.75
N GLU A 188 4.20 -19.31 7.68
CA GLU A 188 4.38 -20.31 6.63
C GLU A 188 5.73 -21.03 6.76
N LYS A 189 5.71 -22.36 6.70
CA LYS A 189 6.92 -23.20 6.74
C LYS A 189 7.68 -23.13 5.41
N ASP A 190 6.95 -23.14 4.30
CA ASP A 190 7.50 -23.20 2.94
C ASP A 190 7.76 -21.80 2.33
N PHE A 191 7.85 -20.76 3.18
CA PHE A 191 8.03 -19.39 2.74
C PHE A 191 9.36 -19.20 2.02
N LYS A 192 9.32 -18.73 0.77
CA LYS A 192 10.52 -18.34 0.02
C LYS A 192 10.86 -16.88 0.33
N LYS A 193 12.00 -16.65 0.99
CA LYS A 193 12.49 -15.31 1.36
C LYS A 193 12.70 -14.36 0.18
N ASP A 194 12.83 -14.95 -0.99
CA ASP A 194 13.38 -14.35 -2.19
C ASP A 194 12.46 -13.27 -2.76
N GLY A 195 11.14 -13.34 -2.52
CA GLY A 195 10.13 -12.37 -2.99
C GLY A 195 10.08 -12.14 -4.50
N GLN A 196 10.97 -12.81 -5.25
CA GLN A 196 11.16 -12.71 -6.68
C GLN A 196 10.13 -13.58 -7.39
N ARG A 197 9.49 -13.00 -8.40
CA ARG A 197 8.62 -13.77 -9.31
C ARG A 197 9.47 -14.40 -10.41
N ASP A 198 9.27 -15.69 -10.63
CA ASP A 198 9.86 -16.42 -11.76
C ASP A 198 8.97 -16.36 -13.00
N TRP A 199 9.44 -16.96 -14.09
CA TRP A 199 8.71 -16.95 -15.36
C TRP A 199 7.36 -17.66 -15.26
N ILE A 200 7.22 -18.68 -14.41
CA ILE A 200 5.95 -19.40 -14.20
C ILE A 200 4.96 -18.45 -13.57
N GLN A 201 5.36 -17.74 -12.52
CA GLN A 201 4.50 -16.78 -11.85
C GLN A 201 4.13 -15.58 -12.74
N VAL A 202 5.05 -15.12 -13.58
CA VAL A 202 4.79 -14.03 -14.53
C VAL A 202 3.81 -14.49 -15.61
N LEU A 203 3.97 -15.69 -16.18
CA LEU A 203 3.05 -16.21 -17.19
C LEU A 203 1.69 -16.63 -16.60
N ALA A 204 1.66 -17.20 -15.39
CA ALA A 204 0.41 -17.56 -14.72
C ALA A 204 -0.46 -16.33 -14.43
N ASN A 205 0.15 -15.18 -14.08
CA ASN A 205 -0.59 -13.96 -13.77
C ASN A 205 -0.70 -12.97 -14.94
N GLY A 206 0.12 -13.11 -15.98
CA GLY A 206 0.22 -12.14 -17.07
C GLY A 206 0.03 -12.71 -18.47
N GLY A 207 0.15 -14.02 -18.66
CA GLY A 207 0.09 -14.66 -19.97
C GLY A 207 -1.28 -14.56 -20.63
N VAL A 208 -2.36 -14.88 -19.91
CA VAL A 208 -3.74 -14.80 -20.43
C VAL A 208 -4.13 -13.35 -20.75
N PRO A 209 -3.93 -12.34 -19.88
CA PRO A 209 -4.16 -10.95 -20.24
C PRO A 209 -3.32 -10.48 -21.43
N THR A 210 -2.08 -10.96 -21.56
CA THR A 210 -1.23 -10.65 -22.71
C THR A 210 -1.82 -11.21 -24.01
N ALA A 211 -2.32 -12.44 -23.99
CA ALA A 211 -3.01 -13.04 -25.13
C ALA A 211 -4.30 -12.27 -25.48
N ILE A 212 -5.09 -11.89 -24.47
CA ILE A 212 -6.29 -11.05 -24.63
C ILE A 212 -5.91 -9.70 -25.28
N ALA A 213 -4.84 -9.04 -24.79
CA ALA A 213 -4.36 -7.77 -25.33
C ALA A 213 -3.89 -7.89 -26.79
N PHE A 214 -3.18 -8.96 -27.11
CA PHE A 214 -2.75 -9.27 -28.47
C PHE A 214 -3.95 -9.48 -29.40
N CYS A 215 -4.89 -10.36 -29.02
CA CYS A 215 -6.11 -10.62 -29.79
C CYS A 215 -6.96 -9.37 -29.96
N TYR A 216 -7.07 -8.54 -28.91
CA TYR A 216 -7.77 -7.27 -28.98
C TYR A 216 -7.17 -6.38 -30.07
N THR A 217 -5.86 -6.19 -30.08
CA THR A 217 -5.17 -5.37 -31.09
C THR A 217 -5.26 -5.96 -32.49
N ALA A 218 -5.09 -7.28 -32.62
CA ALA A 218 -5.02 -7.94 -33.92
C ALA A 218 -6.38 -8.04 -34.64
N ALA A 219 -7.49 -8.17 -33.90
CA ALA A 219 -8.78 -8.51 -34.51
C ALA A 219 -9.96 -7.62 -34.06
N VAL A 220 -9.86 -6.90 -32.93
CA VAL A 220 -11.03 -6.33 -32.25
C VAL A 220 -10.95 -4.82 -32.05
N ARG A 221 -9.76 -4.22 -32.10
CA ARG A 221 -9.57 -2.78 -31.90
C ARG A 221 -10.43 -1.91 -32.83
N HIS A 222 -10.86 -2.48 -33.96
CA HIS A 222 -11.75 -1.84 -34.93
C HIS A 222 -13.07 -2.61 -35.18
N ALA A 223 -13.39 -3.62 -34.37
CA ALA A 223 -14.56 -4.49 -34.54
C ALA A 223 -15.24 -4.84 -33.20
N ALA A 224 -16.54 -5.09 -33.21
CA ALA A 224 -17.26 -5.56 -32.03
C ALA A 224 -17.02 -7.07 -31.79
N PRO A 225 -17.05 -7.57 -30.53
CA PRO A 225 -17.37 -6.85 -29.29
C PRO A 225 -16.16 -6.41 -28.46
N GLN A 226 -15.81 -5.12 -28.45
CA GLN A 226 -14.68 -4.59 -27.68
C GLN A 226 -14.84 -4.76 -26.15
N ALA A 227 -16.05 -4.52 -25.65
CA ALA A 227 -16.36 -4.59 -24.22
C ALA A 227 -16.08 -5.98 -23.60
N PHE A 228 -16.26 -7.07 -24.36
CA PHE A 228 -15.92 -8.41 -23.89
C PHE A 228 -14.42 -8.55 -23.58
N TRP A 229 -13.55 -8.16 -24.51
CA TRP A 229 -12.11 -8.32 -24.36
C TRP A 229 -11.54 -7.41 -23.28
N VAL A 230 -12.04 -6.17 -23.20
CA VAL A 230 -11.67 -5.25 -22.12
C VAL A 230 -12.14 -5.78 -20.76
N GLY A 231 -13.39 -6.24 -20.67
CA GLY A 231 -13.93 -6.85 -19.45
C GLY A 231 -13.16 -8.09 -19.03
N ALA A 232 -12.75 -8.94 -19.96
CA ALA A 232 -11.96 -10.13 -19.68
C ALA A 232 -10.56 -9.78 -19.16
N PHE A 233 -9.89 -8.81 -19.81
CA PHE A 233 -8.59 -8.31 -19.38
C PHE A 233 -8.65 -7.73 -17.94
N LEU A 234 -9.67 -6.91 -17.67
CA LEU A 234 -9.87 -6.30 -16.36
C LEU A 234 -10.25 -7.32 -15.30
N GLY A 235 -11.17 -8.24 -15.61
CA GLY A 235 -11.57 -9.31 -14.69
C GLY A 235 -10.40 -10.17 -14.25
N TYR A 236 -9.50 -10.52 -15.17
CA TYR A 236 -8.29 -11.27 -14.85
C TYR A 236 -7.40 -10.50 -13.87
N TYR A 237 -7.03 -9.25 -14.18
CA TYR A 237 -6.16 -8.48 -13.30
C TYR A 237 -6.82 -8.08 -11.99
N SER A 238 -8.14 -7.86 -11.97
CA SER A 238 -8.90 -7.64 -10.75
C SER A 238 -8.88 -8.87 -9.84
N CYS A 239 -9.03 -10.08 -10.40
CA CYS A 239 -8.87 -11.32 -9.66
C CYS A 239 -7.46 -11.44 -9.07
N CYS A 240 -6.41 -11.35 -9.90
CA CYS A 240 -5.03 -11.47 -9.43
C CYS A 240 -4.66 -10.41 -8.38
N CYS A 241 -5.10 -9.17 -8.58
CA CYS A 241 -4.86 -8.07 -7.65
C CYS A 241 -5.63 -8.28 -6.34
N GLY A 242 -6.91 -8.64 -6.43
CA GLY A 242 -7.77 -8.91 -5.28
C GLY A 242 -7.24 -10.06 -4.42
N ASP A 243 -6.82 -11.16 -5.05
CA ASP A 243 -6.21 -12.31 -4.38
C ASP A 243 -4.87 -11.95 -3.70
N THR A 244 -3.99 -11.22 -4.41
CA THR A 244 -2.72 -10.77 -3.84
C THR A 244 -2.96 -9.85 -2.64
N TRP A 245 -3.83 -8.86 -2.77
CA TRP A 245 -4.12 -7.94 -1.66
C TRP A 245 -4.77 -8.69 -0.48
N SER A 246 -5.68 -9.63 -0.76
CA SER A 246 -6.32 -10.48 0.24
C SER A 246 -5.30 -11.30 1.03
N SER A 247 -4.37 -11.99 0.37
CA SER A 247 -3.38 -12.84 1.03
C SER A 247 -2.31 -12.03 1.78
N GLU A 248 -1.87 -10.88 1.26
CA GLU A 248 -0.87 -10.03 1.91
C GLU A 248 -1.43 -9.26 3.10
N ILE A 249 -2.65 -8.73 3.01
CA ILE A 249 -3.29 -7.95 4.08
C ILE A 249 -4.01 -8.87 5.07
N GLY A 250 -4.62 -9.95 4.59
CA GLY A 250 -5.40 -10.89 5.39
C GLY A 250 -4.59 -11.60 6.47
N VAL A 251 -3.29 -11.81 6.25
CA VAL A 251 -2.35 -12.36 7.26
C VAL A 251 -2.27 -11.49 8.53
N LEU A 252 -2.54 -10.18 8.41
CA LEU A 252 -2.52 -9.23 9.52
C LEU A 252 -3.84 -9.17 10.29
N SER A 253 -4.87 -9.91 9.85
CA SER A 253 -6.16 -9.94 10.53
C SER A 253 -5.96 -10.28 12.01
N PRO A 254 -6.55 -9.55 12.97
CA PRO A 254 -6.40 -9.86 14.39
C PRO A 254 -7.05 -11.20 14.76
N SER A 255 -8.07 -11.61 14.00
CA SER A 255 -8.77 -12.88 14.18
C SER A 255 -8.28 -13.93 13.19
N ASP A 256 -8.28 -15.19 13.63
CA ASP A 256 -7.96 -16.33 12.77
C ASP A 256 -8.94 -16.44 11.60
N PRO A 257 -8.44 -16.80 10.39
CA PRO A 257 -9.28 -16.97 9.22
C PRO A 257 -10.25 -18.16 9.39
N ILE A 258 -11.31 -18.11 8.60
CA ILE A 258 -12.33 -19.15 8.52
C ILE A 258 -12.09 -19.93 7.22
N LEU A 259 -12.06 -21.26 7.26
CA LEU A 259 -11.95 -22.06 6.05
C LEU A 259 -13.26 -22.00 5.26
N ILE A 260 -13.21 -21.55 4.00
CA ILE A 260 -14.40 -21.24 3.21
C ILE A 260 -15.34 -22.43 3.00
N THR A 261 -14.83 -23.66 2.99
CA THR A 261 -15.61 -24.88 2.76
C THR A 261 -16.30 -25.42 4.01
N THR A 262 -15.72 -25.23 5.19
CA THR A 262 -16.23 -25.83 6.45
C THR A 262 -16.71 -24.80 7.46
N LEU A 263 -16.43 -23.53 7.22
CA LEU A 263 -16.70 -22.41 8.12
C LEU A 263 -16.05 -22.55 9.51
N ARG A 264 -15.03 -23.39 9.64
CA ARG A 264 -14.25 -23.56 10.87
C ARG A 264 -13.06 -22.61 10.89
N ARG A 265 -12.66 -22.18 12.08
CA ARG A 265 -11.43 -21.39 12.26
C ARG A 265 -10.22 -22.25 11.94
N VAL A 266 -9.30 -21.70 11.16
CA VAL A 266 -8.05 -22.35 10.76
C VAL A 266 -6.87 -21.41 10.99
N ARG A 267 -5.66 -21.96 10.99
CA ARG A 267 -4.45 -21.16 11.15
C ARG A 267 -4.25 -20.23 9.96
N ARG A 268 -3.65 -19.08 10.20
CA ARG A 268 -3.17 -18.19 9.14
C ARG A 268 -2.22 -18.95 8.20
N GLY A 269 -2.26 -18.64 6.91
CA GLY A 269 -1.50 -19.37 5.88
C GLY A 269 -2.17 -20.67 5.39
N THR A 270 -3.33 -21.08 5.94
CA THR A 270 -4.10 -22.21 5.40
C THR A 270 -4.74 -21.82 4.06
N ASN A 271 -4.51 -22.61 3.01
CA ASN A 271 -5.12 -22.43 1.70
C ASN A 271 -6.65 -22.49 1.82
N GLY A 272 -7.32 -21.47 1.26
CA GLY A 272 -8.76 -21.28 1.39
C GLY A 272 -9.28 -20.73 2.72
N GLY A 273 -8.38 -20.27 3.60
CA GLY A 273 -8.74 -19.49 4.76
C GLY A 273 -9.07 -18.05 4.40
N VAL A 274 -10.30 -17.61 4.68
CA VAL A 274 -10.78 -16.24 4.45
C VAL A 274 -10.86 -15.45 5.74
N SER A 275 -10.42 -14.19 5.72
CA SER A 275 -10.54 -13.25 6.83
C SER A 275 -11.27 -11.98 6.40
N VAL A 276 -11.88 -11.26 7.33
CA VAL A 276 -12.58 -10.00 7.03
C VAL A 276 -11.66 -8.99 6.36
N TRP A 277 -10.43 -8.85 6.87
CA TRP A 277 -9.42 -7.97 6.27
C TRP A 277 -9.00 -8.42 4.87
N GLY A 278 -8.90 -9.74 4.63
CA GLY A 278 -8.63 -10.29 3.30
C GLY A 278 -9.76 -9.98 2.31
N LEU A 279 -11.02 -10.19 2.72
CA LEU A 279 -12.18 -9.88 1.88
C LEU A 279 -12.27 -8.38 1.56
N LEU A 280 -12.07 -7.50 2.53
CA LEU A 280 -12.02 -6.05 2.28
C LEU A 280 -10.86 -5.68 1.34
N ALA A 281 -9.68 -6.28 1.54
CA ALA A 281 -8.53 -6.07 0.67
C ALA A 281 -8.78 -6.56 -0.76
N SER A 282 -9.51 -7.66 -0.95
CA SER A 282 -9.87 -8.17 -2.29
C SER A 282 -10.77 -7.20 -3.06
N VAL A 283 -11.78 -6.62 -2.39
CA VAL A 283 -12.66 -5.58 -2.94
C VAL A 283 -11.85 -4.36 -3.34
N LEU A 284 -10.95 -3.90 -2.46
CA LEU A 284 -10.11 -2.72 -2.72
C LEU A 284 -9.07 -2.96 -3.82
N GLY A 285 -8.50 -4.16 -3.91
CA GLY A 285 -7.58 -4.55 -4.98
C GLY A 285 -8.27 -4.55 -6.34
N GLY A 286 -9.49 -5.09 -6.40
CA GLY A 286 -10.35 -5.01 -7.58
C GLY A 286 -10.70 -3.57 -7.96
N ALA A 287 -11.15 -2.76 -6.98
CA ALA A 287 -11.48 -1.34 -7.16
C ALA A 287 -10.28 -0.55 -7.71
N PHE A 288 -9.08 -0.83 -7.20
CA PHE A 288 -7.85 -0.17 -7.64
C PHE A 288 -7.52 -0.44 -9.11
N ILE A 289 -7.76 -1.66 -9.59
CA ILE A 289 -7.62 -2.01 -11.02
C ILE A 289 -8.68 -1.26 -11.86
N GLY A 290 -9.95 -1.28 -11.44
CA GLY A 290 -11.02 -0.59 -12.15
C GLY A 290 -10.83 0.93 -12.20
N LEU A 291 -10.33 1.54 -11.12
CA LEU A 291 -9.98 2.95 -11.05
C LEU A 291 -8.79 3.28 -11.96
N SER A 292 -7.76 2.44 -11.95
CA SER A 292 -6.59 2.59 -12.83
C SER A 292 -7.00 2.58 -14.30
N PHE A 293 -7.89 1.66 -14.67
CA PHE A 293 -8.47 1.58 -16.01
C PHE A 293 -9.29 2.83 -16.35
N TRP A 294 -10.21 3.23 -15.47
CA TRP A 294 -11.10 4.36 -15.71
C TRP A 294 -10.32 5.67 -15.93
N ILE A 295 -9.29 5.92 -15.11
CA ILE A 295 -8.40 7.08 -15.27
C ILE A 295 -7.62 6.99 -16.59
N ALA A 296 -7.04 5.83 -16.90
CA ALA A 296 -6.26 5.65 -18.13
C ALA A 296 -7.11 5.76 -19.40
N ALA A 297 -8.34 5.27 -19.36
CA ALA A 297 -9.32 5.40 -20.45
C ALA A 297 -9.67 6.87 -20.71
N ALA A 298 -9.84 7.68 -19.67
CA ALA A 298 -10.07 9.12 -19.82
C ALA A 298 -8.89 9.88 -20.47
N MET A 299 -7.72 9.25 -20.54
CA MET A 299 -6.49 9.80 -21.12
C MET A 299 -6.18 9.24 -22.52
N SER A 300 -6.97 8.27 -23.00
CA SER A 300 -6.77 7.58 -24.27
C SER A 300 -7.92 7.88 -25.24
N PRO A 301 -7.66 8.38 -26.46
CA PRO A 301 -8.71 8.69 -27.41
C PRO A 301 -9.40 7.42 -27.91
N GLY A 302 -10.72 7.47 -28.06
CA GLY A 302 -11.52 6.38 -28.64
C GLY A 302 -12.06 5.36 -27.64
N LEU A 303 -11.91 5.58 -26.33
CA LEU A 303 -12.55 4.77 -25.30
C LEU A 303 -13.38 5.60 -24.33
N SER A 304 -14.64 5.22 -24.14
CA SER A 304 -15.48 5.77 -23.08
C SER A 304 -15.69 4.71 -22.00
N ALA A 305 -14.95 4.80 -20.91
CA ALA A 305 -15.14 3.91 -19.78
C ALA A 305 -16.22 4.45 -18.84
N SER A 306 -17.25 3.65 -18.58
CA SER A 306 -18.23 3.94 -17.53
C SER A 306 -17.56 3.86 -16.15
N PRO A 307 -17.85 4.77 -15.19
CA PRO A 307 -17.43 4.63 -13.79
C PRO A 307 -17.89 3.30 -13.15
N ALA A 308 -18.90 2.63 -13.74
CA ALA A 308 -19.32 1.30 -13.35
C ALA A 308 -18.18 0.27 -13.42
N SER A 309 -17.15 0.47 -14.25
CA SER A 309 -15.97 -0.40 -14.32
C SER A 309 -15.28 -0.54 -12.96
N ILE A 310 -15.30 0.49 -12.11
CA ILE A 310 -14.69 0.46 -10.77
C ILE A 310 -15.39 -0.60 -9.91
N TRP A 311 -16.71 -0.50 -9.77
CA TRP A 311 -17.49 -1.43 -8.97
C TRP A 311 -17.49 -2.84 -9.54
N MET A 312 -17.57 -2.97 -10.87
CA MET A 312 -17.45 -4.26 -11.55
C MET A 312 -16.12 -4.95 -11.27
N CYS A 313 -15.01 -4.20 -11.32
CA CYS A 313 -13.69 -4.71 -10.98
C CYS A 313 -13.56 -5.02 -9.47
N SER A 314 -14.20 -4.25 -8.58
CA SER A 314 -14.27 -4.56 -7.14
C SER A 314 -14.94 -5.91 -6.89
N LEU A 315 -16.09 -6.15 -7.54
CA LEU A 315 -16.80 -7.42 -7.46
C LEU A 315 -15.98 -8.57 -8.06
N ALA A 316 -15.29 -8.32 -9.17
CA ALA A 316 -14.39 -9.29 -9.78
C ALA A 316 -13.22 -9.67 -8.86
N GLY A 317 -12.61 -8.70 -8.17
CA GLY A 317 -11.55 -8.97 -7.20
C GLY A 317 -12.02 -9.81 -6.02
N LEU A 318 -13.20 -9.50 -5.47
CA LEU A 318 -13.82 -10.29 -4.42
C LEU A 318 -14.17 -11.70 -4.90
N PHE A 319 -14.93 -11.81 -5.99
CA PHE A 319 -15.36 -13.08 -6.56
C PHE A 319 -14.17 -13.98 -6.89
N GLY A 320 -13.17 -13.43 -7.59
CA GLY A 320 -11.97 -14.15 -7.96
C GLY A 320 -11.22 -14.70 -6.75
N SER A 321 -11.04 -13.88 -5.70
CA SER A 321 -10.39 -14.34 -4.45
C SER A 321 -11.19 -15.40 -3.69
N LEU A 322 -12.53 -15.40 -3.80
CA LEU A 322 -13.38 -16.43 -3.22
C LEU A 322 -13.30 -17.73 -4.00
N VAL A 323 -13.28 -17.67 -5.34
CA VAL A 323 -13.05 -18.85 -6.19
C VAL A 323 -11.68 -19.45 -5.89
N ASP A 324 -10.65 -18.61 -5.81
CA ASP A 324 -9.30 -19.00 -5.42
C ASP A 324 -9.31 -19.72 -4.07
N SER A 325 -9.99 -19.14 -3.07
CA SER A 325 -10.11 -19.74 -1.73
C SER A 325 -10.85 -21.08 -1.74
N VAL A 326 -11.90 -21.24 -2.55
CA VAL A 326 -12.61 -22.53 -2.68
C VAL A 326 -11.70 -23.59 -3.32
N LEU A 327 -11.01 -23.23 -4.40
CA LEU A 327 -10.05 -24.10 -5.06
C LEU A 327 -8.87 -24.43 -4.15
N GLY A 328 -8.39 -23.48 -3.35
CA GLY A 328 -7.33 -23.69 -2.37
C GLY A 328 -7.77 -24.63 -1.24
N ALA A 329 -8.97 -24.44 -0.68
CA ALA A 329 -9.49 -25.32 0.37
C ALA A 329 -9.75 -26.75 -0.09
N THR A 330 -9.95 -26.98 -1.40
CA THR A 330 -10.34 -28.27 -1.97
C THR A 330 -9.20 -28.98 -2.71
N LEU A 331 -8.39 -28.27 -3.48
CA LEU A 331 -7.40 -28.80 -4.41
C LEU A 331 -5.94 -28.44 -4.08
N GLN A 332 -5.69 -27.61 -3.06
CA GLN A 332 -4.34 -27.34 -2.56
C GLN A 332 -4.16 -27.90 -1.15
N PHE A 333 -3.08 -28.62 -0.93
CA PHE A 333 -2.81 -29.19 0.37
C PHE A 333 -2.44 -28.09 1.37
N SER A 334 -3.02 -28.15 2.57
CA SER A 334 -2.52 -27.42 3.73
C SER A 334 -2.43 -28.35 4.93
N GLY A 335 -1.29 -28.29 5.62
CA GLY A 335 -1.07 -28.99 6.88
C GLY A 335 -0.33 -28.13 7.89
N VAL A 336 -0.35 -28.50 9.16
CA VAL A 336 0.40 -27.85 10.23
C VAL A 336 1.52 -28.76 10.72
N GLU A 337 2.70 -28.19 10.93
CA GLU A 337 3.80 -28.88 11.61
C GLU A 337 3.64 -28.77 13.13
N GLU A 338 3.60 -29.90 13.84
CA GLU A 338 3.33 -29.93 15.29
C GLU A 338 4.40 -29.21 16.14
N GLY A 339 5.66 -29.18 15.68
CA GLY A 339 6.76 -28.57 16.44
C GLY A 339 6.82 -27.04 16.33
N THR A 340 6.55 -26.49 15.14
CA THR A 340 6.68 -25.05 14.87
C THR A 340 5.34 -24.33 14.82
N MET A 341 4.24 -25.08 14.72
CA MET A 341 2.87 -24.61 14.50
C MET A 341 2.68 -23.75 13.24
N LYS A 342 3.63 -23.85 12.31
CA LYS A 342 3.58 -23.20 10.99
C LYS A 342 2.77 -24.03 10.01
N VAL A 343 2.09 -23.34 9.08
CA VAL A 343 1.36 -23.99 7.99
C VAL A 343 2.33 -24.35 6.87
N SER A 344 2.17 -25.56 6.31
CA SER A 344 2.90 -26.05 5.16
C SER A 344 1.93 -26.37 4.03
N ASN A 345 2.36 -26.06 2.81
CA ASN A 345 1.62 -26.29 1.58
C ASN A 345 1.99 -27.64 0.93
N ARG A 346 2.81 -28.46 1.62
CA ARG A 346 3.26 -29.76 1.13
C ARG A 346 3.08 -30.83 2.20
N PRO A 347 2.71 -32.05 1.82
CA PRO A 347 2.71 -33.17 2.74
C PRO A 347 4.15 -33.53 3.13
N GLY A 348 4.34 -34.01 4.36
CA GLY A 348 5.64 -34.39 4.87
C GLY A 348 5.59 -35.01 6.26
N LYS A 349 6.72 -35.53 6.73
CA LYS A 349 6.83 -36.13 8.07
C LYS A 349 6.58 -35.06 9.15
N GLY A 350 5.70 -35.36 10.10
CA GLY A 350 5.32 -34.42 11.18
C GLY A 350 4.35 -33.31 10.77
N ILE A 351 3.74 -33.40 9.57
CA ILE A 351 2.74 -32.46 9.09
C ILE A 351 1.34 -33.09 9.17
N VAL A 352 0.47 -32.51 9.99
CA VAL A 352 -0.93 -32.93 10.14
C VAL A 352 -1.79 -32.14 9.17
N ARG A 353 -2.52 -32.84 8.30
CA ARG A 353 -3.38 -32.21 7.28
C ARG A 353 -4.50 -31.38 7.92
N ILE A 354 -4.74 -30.19 7.37
CA ILE A 354 -5.88 -29.30 7.67
C ILE A 354 -6.94 -29.40 6.58
N SER A 355 -6.56 -29.18 5.31
CA SER A 355 -7.49 -29.04 4.18
C SER A 355 -6.85 -29.43 2.85
N GLY A 356 -7.72 -29.58 1.84
CA GLY A 356 -7.40 -29.73 0.43
C GLY A 356 -6.64 -31.00 0.02
N LEU A 357 -6.61 -31.24 -1.29
CA LEU A 357 -5.84 -32.32 -1.94
C LEU A 357 -4.49 -31.78 -2.39
N HIS A 358 -3.50 -32.65 -2.58
CA HIS A 358 -2.22 -32.24 -3.18
C HIS A 358 -2.30 -32.37 -4.72
N PHE A 359 -3.26 -31.67 -5.33
CA PHE A 359 -3.53 -31.78 -6.77
C PHE A 359 -3.04 -30.55 -7.55
N LEU A 360 -3.34 -29.34 -7.06
CA LEU A 360 -2.89 -28.09 -7.65
C LEU A 360 -1.89 -27.38 -6.74
N ASN A 361 -1.02 -26.57 -7.36
CA ASN A 361 -0.16 -25.61 -6.67
C ASN A 361 -0.80 -24.21 -6.68
N ASN A 362 -0.10 -23.22 -6.11
CA ASN A 362 -0.57 -21.83 -6.07
C ASN A 362 -0.82 -21.24 -7.45
N ASP A 363 0.18 -21.34 -8.33
CA ASP A 363 0.10 -20.71 -9.64
C ASP A 363 -1.02 -21.29 -10.51
N ALA A 364 -1.32 -22.59 -10.39
CA ALA A 364 -2.42 -23.23 -11.09
C ALA A 364 -3.80 -22.80 -10.57
N VAL A 365 -3.96 -22.63 -9.26
CA VAL A 365 -5.22 -22.15 -8.69
C VAL A 365 -5.47 -20.70 -9.08
N ASN A 366 -4.46 -19.83 -8.96
CA ASN A 366 -4.54 -18.44 -9.39
C ASN A 366 -4.86 -18.33 -10.90
N PHE A 367 -4.28 -19.20 -11.73
CA PHE A 367 -4.58 -19.23 -13.16
C PHE A 367 -6.05 -19.60 -13.43
N VAL A 368 -6.57 -20.64 -12.78
CA VAL A 368 -7.96 -21.08 -12.98
C VAL A 368 -8.95 -20.04 -12.44
N SER A 369 -8.72 -19.51 -11.24
CA SER A 369 -9.58 -18.49 -10.62
C SER A 369 -9.64 -17.21 -11.46
N ALA A 370 -8.49 -16.75 -11.96
CA ALA A 370 -8.40 -15.59 -12.83
C ALA A 370 -9.03 -15.83 -14.21
N LEU A 371 -8.88 -17.01 -14.80
CA LEU A 371 -9.48 -17.35 -16.09
C LEU A 371 -11.01 -17.38 -16.00
N VAL A 372 -11.58 -18.01 -14.96
CA VAL A 372 -13.03 -18.02 -14.73
C VAL A 372 -13.56 -16.60 -14.54
N THR A 373 -12.86 -15.79 -13.73
CA THR A 373 -13.24 -14.39 -13.49
C THR A 373 -13.17 -13.55 -14.76
N ALA A 374 -12.14 -13.73 -15.60
CA ALA A 374 -12.01 -13.06 -16.88
C ALA A 374 -13.18 -13.35 -17.82
N LEU A 375 -13.54 -14.64 -18.00
CA LEU A 375 -14.65 -15.01 -18.87
C LEU A 375 -15.98 -14.38 -18.41
N LEU A 376 -16.27 -14.45 -17.10
CA LEU A 376 -17.48 -13.85 -16.55
C LEU A 376 -17.47 -12.33 -16.69
N CYS A 377 -16.37 -11.65 -16.37
CA CYS A 377 -16.27 -10.21 -16.54
C CYS A 377 -16.40 -9.79 -18.00
N GLY A 378 -15.83 -10.54 -18.94
CA GLY A 378 -16.02 -10.27 -20.38
C GLY A 378 -17.50 -10.33 -20.77
N ILE A 379 -18.23 -11.35 -20.34
CA ILE A 379 -19.67 -11.48 -20.60
C ILE A 379 -20.44 -10.30 -20.00
N VAL A 380 -20.14 -9.94 -18.74
CA VAL A 380 -20.86 -8.88 -18.03
C VAL A 380 -20.56 -7.50 -18.61
N PHE A 381 -19.30 -7.18 -18.91
CA PHE A 381 -18.94 -5.91 -19.55
C PHE A 381 -19.62 -5.76 -20.92
N ASN A 382 -19.66 -6.83 -21.70
CA ASN A 382 -20.34 -6.83 -22.99
C ASN A 382 -21.86 -6.64 -22.86
N LYS A 383 -22.49 -7.27 -21.87
CA LYS A 383 -23.94 -7.16 -21.66
C LYS A 383 -24.38 -5.77 -21.21
N PHE A 384 -23.57 -5.07 -20.42
CA PHE A 384 -23.91 -3.76 -19.85
C PHE A 384 -23.22 -2.59 -20.54
N SER A 385 -22.52 -2.82 -21.66
CA SER A 385 -21.81 -1.79 -22.44
C SER A 385 -20.97 -0.87 -21.53
N VAL A 386 -20.17 -1.48 -20.65
CA VAL A 386 -19.37 -0.75 -19.64
C VAL A 386 -18.26 0.08 -20.30
N VAL A 387 -17.93 -0.24 -21.55
CA VAL A 387 -16.82 0.29 -22.34
C VAL A 387 -17.23 0.45 -23.79
#